data_AF-A0A944X3Y6-F1
#
_entry.id   AF-A0A944X3Y6-F1
#
_cell.length_a   1.000
_cell.length_b   1.000
_cell.length_c   1.000
_cell.angle_alpha   90.00
_cell.angle_beta   90.00
_cell.angle_gamma   90.00
#
_symmetry.space_group_name_H-M   'P 1'
#
loop_
_entity.id
_entity.type
_entity.pdbx_description
1 polymer ?
#
loop_
_entity_poly.entity_id
_entity_poly.type
_entity_poly.pdbx_seq_one_letter_code
_entity_poly.pdbx_strand_id
1 'polypeptide(L)'
;MSTQSNKIQTHRFEYATPENPADFNPADFVEKAISWVKSLVKPGEKIALSASGGVDSTIAAFLLERIVGKDLYAFFIEDGCRRLINDEPEGEVTREIFSKLNFKVLEVRDEILPPLVGLSDGEEKRKTFIGNYRKVSDRHIDLVGASWIADGTIAPDIIETEGGFKSQHNVGWDYSVGKIEPLASLAKPQVRKVGEYLDLPPSFTHRIPCPGPAQIIRTVGEFTEEKLRTGQLASDIIEQEVEKYYTEKHGRPYLYEETTGIRTPFQYFGIALDPNMEPDPALLDLARKTIGANVECFKMDSQTTVVPEEGTRPETPIYKPTSWIKVDGDIDYDKLNALCVEAWSKLELPRILLELCANDAPKTRYVVCMRAIESVAAKLARPVRIDEAKLFEIGKKIAAHTGASRVAYDISIKPPATIEFE
;
A
#
# COMPACT_ATOMS: atom_id res chain seq x y z
N MET A 1 43.47 -10.51 -12.21
CA MET A 1 43.09 -10.58 -10.79
C MET A 1 41.61 -10.25 -10.72
N SER A 2 40.78 -11.28 -10.53
CA SER A 2 39.33 -11.16 -10.43
C SER A 2 38.98 -10.46 -9.13
N THR A 3 38.42 -9.25 -9.20
CA THR A 3 37.79 -8.56 -8.07
C THR A 3 36.65 -9.45 -7.56
N GLN A 4 36.88 -10.12 -6.43
CA GLN A 4 35.81 -10.69 -5.62
C GLN A 4 34.84 -9.54 -5.32
N SER A 5 33.63 -9.62 -5.87
CA SER A 5 32.52 -8.82 -5.38
C SER A 5 32.36 -9.16 -3.90
N ASN A 6 32.63 -8.20 -3.02
CA ASN A 6 32.28 -8.32 -1.61
C ASN A 6 30.76 -8.51 -1.57
N LYS A 7 30.31 -9.75 -1.39
CA LYS A 7 28.91 -10.07 -1.09
C LYS A 7 28.57 -9.30 0.19
N ILE A 8 27.62 -8.39 0.08
CA ILE A 8 27.12 -7.61 1.21
C ILE A 8 26.57 -8.59 2.25
N GLN A 9 26.96 -8.40 3.51
CA GLN A 9 26.58 -9.29 4.60
C GLN A 9 25.24 -8.81 5.18
N THR A 10 24.14 -9.43 4.74
CA THR A 10 22.83 -9.28 5.37
C THR A 10 22.78 -10.19 6.59
N HIS A 11 22.50 -9.60 7.75
CA HIS A 11 22.33 -10.31 9.02
C HIS A 11 20.86 -10.28 9.44
N ARG A 12 20.28 -11.46 9.59
CA ARG A 12 18.89 -11.63 10.03
C ARG A 12 18.87 -12.08 11.48
N PHE A 13 18.01 -11.47 12.29
CA PHE A 13 17.85 -11.92 13.66
C PHE A 13 17.01 -13.20 13.69
N GLU A 14 17.60 -14.28 14.17
CA GLU A 14 16.94 -15.57 14.38
C GLU A 14 16.38 -15.65 15.80
N TYR A 15 15.07 -15.78 15.90
CA TYR A 15 14.35 -15.96 17.17
C TYR A 15 13.42 -17.16 17.06
N ALA A 16 13.53 -18.10 18.00
CA ALA A 16 12.64 -19.25 18.07
C ALA A 16 11.23 -18.80 18.49
N THR A 17 10.34 -18.65 17.52
CA THR A 17 8.94 -18.30 17.78
C THR A 17 8.17 -19.51 18.30
N PRO A 18 7.27 -19.35 19.29
CA PRO A 18 6.42 -20.44 19.76
C PRO A 18 5.46 -20.91 18.68
N GLU A 19 5.07 -22.19 18.72
CA GLU A 19 4.08 -22.76 17.78
C GLU A 19 2.73 -22.02 17.87
N ASN A 20 2.33 -21.65 19.09
CA ASN A 20 1.14 -20.83 19.32
C ASN A 20 1.53 -19.34 19.38
N PRO A 21 1.06 -18.48 18.45
CA PRO A 21 1.36 -17.04 18.45
C PRO A 21 0.91 -16.30 19.71
N ALA A 22 -0.06 -16.85 20.46
CA ALA A 22 -0.51 -16.29 21.73
C ALA A 22 0.61 -16.27 22.79
N ASP A 23 1.48 -17.28 22.78
CA ASP A 23 2.54 -17.49 23.77
C ASP A 23 3.80 -16.64 23.50
N PHE A 24 3.78 -15.82 22.45
CA PHE A 24 4.87 -14.92 22.11
C PHE A 24 5.13 -13.92 23.23
N ASN A 25 6.34 -13.93 23.79
CA ASN A 25 6.80 -13.00 24.81
C ASN A 25 7.62 -11.85 24.19
N PRO A 26 7.05 -10.65 24.03
CA PRO A 26 7.75 -9.52 23.42
C PRO A 26 8.96 -9.04 24.24
N ALA A 27 8.95 -9.20 25.57
CA ALA A 27 10.06 -8.79 26.42
C ALA A 27 11.32 -9.64 26.17
N ASP A 28 11.16 -10.97 26.13
CA ASP A 28 12.24 -11.91 25.82
C ASP A 28 12.80 -11.69 24.40
N PHE A 29 11.92 -11.42 23.43
CA PHE A 29 12.34 -11.06 22.08
C PHE A 29 13.22 -9.82 22.07
N VAL A 30 12.78 -8.74 22.74
CA VAL A 30 13.52 -7.47 22.79
C VAL A 30 14.89 -7.65 23.47
N GLU A 31 14.96 -8.37 24.59
CA GLU A 31 16.24 -8.63 25.29
C GLU A 31 17.25 -9.39 24.42
N LYS A 32 16.79 -10.41 23.69
CA LYS A 32 17.66 -11.17 22.78
C LYS A 32 18.05 -10.35 21.56
N ALA A 33 17.13 -9.56 21.00
CA ALA A 33 17.43 -8.66 19.89
C ALA A 33 18.48 -7.61 20.28
N ILE A 34 18.38 -7.03 21.49
CA ILE A 34 19.40 -6.12 22.05
C ILE A 34 20.77 -6.81 22.07
N SER A 35 20.84 -8.03 22.60
CA SER A 35 22.08 -8.80 22.72
C SER A 35 22.68 -9.13 21.34
N TRP A 36 21.82 -9.47 20.38
CA TRP A 36 22.23 -9.75 19.00
C TRP A 36 22.81 -8.52 18.30
N VAL A 37 22.09 -7.38 18.30
CA VAL A 37 22.57 -6.14 17.67
C VAL A 37 23.88 -5.68 18.28
N LYS A 38 24.03 -5.76 19.62
CA LYS A 38 25.29 -5.41 20.32
C LYS A 38 26.46 -6.34 19.98
N SER A 39 26.19 -7.56 19.51
CA SER A 39 27.26 -8.47 19.06
C SER A 39 27.73 -8.17 17.64
N LEU A 40 26.89 -7.52 16.82
CA LEU A 40 27.17 -7.14 15.44
C LEU A 40 27.74 -5.72 15.32
N VAL A 41 27.06 -4.74 15.95
CA VAL A 41 27.34 -3.31 15.80
C VAL A 41 28.30 -2.87 16.89
N LYS A 42 29.49 -2.43 16.49
CA LYS A 42 30.54 -2.02 17.44
C LYS A 42 30.27 -0.61 17.98
N PRO A 43 30.79 -0.28 19.18
CA PRO A 43 30.70 1.08 19.70
C PRO A 43 31.25 2.11 18.69
N GLY A 44 30.44 3.13 18.37
CA GLY A 44 30.78 4.20 17.42
C GLY A 44 30.41 3.91 15.96
N GLU A 45 29.99 2.68 15.63
CA GLU A 45 29.35 2.41 14.33
C GLU A 45 27.92 2.94 14.34
N LYS A 46 27.52 3.54 13.21
CA LYS A 46 26.20 4.15 13.05
C LYS A 46 25.30 3.27 12.21
N ILE A 47 24.01 3.29 12.52
CA ILE A 47 22.97 2.55 11.80
C ILE A 47 22.07 3.58 11.11
N ALA A 48 21.98 3.52 9.78
CA ALA A 48 20.95 4.23 9.03
C ALA A 48 19.68 3.39 8.97
N LEU A 49 18.49 4.02 9.02
CA LEU A 49 17.22 3.32 8.87
C LEU A 49 16.25 4.13 8.02
N SER A 50 15.81 3.55 6.91
CA SER A 50 14.78 4.13 6.05
C SER A 50 13.39 3.84 6.64
N ALA A 51 12.84 4.79 7.39
CA ALA A 51 11.49 4.71 7.94
C ALA A 51 10.49 5.01 6.82
N SER A 52 9.82 3.98 6.30
CA SER A 52 8.82 4.13 5.22
C SER A 52 7.45 4.63 5.71
N GLY A 53 7.29 4.91 7.01
CA GLY A 53 6.00 5.19 7.66
C GLY A 53 5.14 3.94 7.92
N GLY A 54 5.61 2.76 7.52
CA GLY A 54 4.96 1.48 7.78
C GLY A 54 5.14 0.99 9.22
N VAL A 55 4.30 0.04 9.62
CA VAL A 55 4.32 -0.58 10.96
C VAL A 55 5.69 -1.19 11.27
N ASP A 56 6.26 -1.95 10.34
CA ASP A 56 7.45 -2.77 10.60
C ASP A 56 8.71 -1.91 10.69
N SER A 57 8.90 -0.96 9.77
CA SER A 57 10.03 -0.02 9.79
C SER A 57 9.98 0.90 11.01
N THR A 58 8.79 1.27 11.48
CA THR A 58 8.61 2.05 12.71
C THR A 58 9.02 1.23 13.94
N ILE A 59 8.54 0.00 14.07
CA ILE A 59 8.89 -0.86 15.20
C ILE A 59 10.38 -1.18 15.21
N ALA A 60 10.99 -1.42 14.04
CA ALA A 60 12.43 -1.60 13.92
C ALA A 60 13.20 -0.36 14.39
N ALA A 61 12.74 0.84 14.04
CA ALA A 61 13.38 2.09 14.47
C ALA A 61 13.36 2.29 15.99
N PHE A 62 12.20 2.07 16.63
CA PHE A 62 12.07 2.20 18.07
C PHE A 62 12.84 1.10 18.83
N LEU A 63 12.88 -0.12 18.30
CA LEU A 63 13.71 -1.20 18.84
C LEU A 63 15.19 -0.83 18.80
N LEU A 64 15.68 -0.33 17.66
CA LEU A 64 17.07 0.04 17.48
C LEU A 64 17.46 1.29 18.27
N GLU A 65 16.55 2.25 18.44
CA GLU A 65 16.79 3.41 19.30
C GLU A 65 17.07 2.98 20.74
N ARG A 66 16.30 2.02 21.29
CA ARG A 66 16.57 1.47 22.63
C ARG A 66 17.93 0.76 22.73
N ILE A 67 18.52 0.36 21.60
CA ILE A 67 19.79 -0.37 21.56
C ILE A 67 20.99 0.57 21.39
N VAL A 68 20.96 1.43 20.36
CA VAL A 68 22.10 2.29 19.95
C VAL A 68 21.86 3.78 20.18
N GLY A 69 20.66 4.18 20.59
CA GLY A 69 20.30 5.56 20.93
C GLY A 69 20.64 6.54 19.79
N LYS A 70 21.49 7.53 20.10
CA LYS A 70 21.90 8.59 19.18
C LYS A 70 22.65 8.11 17.92
N ASP A 71 23.17 6.89 17.92
CA ASP A 71 23.91 6.32 16.79
C ASP A 71 22.97 5.67 15.73
N LEU A 72 21.66 5.65 16.02
CA LEU A 72 20.62 5.43 15.00
C LEU A 72 20.37 6.74 14.24
N TYR A 73 20.38 6.68 12.92
CA TYR A 73 20.03 7.77 12.01
C TYR A 73 18.82 7.31 11.19
N ALA A 74 17.63 7.54 11.74
CA ALA A 74 16.39 7.24 11.04
C ALA A 74 16.09 8.37 10.03
N PHE A 75 15.57 8.01 8.86
CA PHE A 75 15.16 9.00 7.88
C PHE A 75 13.92 8.56 7.11
N PHE A 76 13.13 9.53 6.69
CA PHE A 76 11.98 9.34 5.80
C PHE A 76 12.26 10.08 4.50
N ILE A 77 11.98 9.46 3.35
CA ILE A 77 12.13 10.11 2.04
C ILE A 77 10.78 10.69 1.64
N GLU A 78 10.63 12.01 1.74
CA GLU A 78 9.47 12.72 1.22
C GLU A 78 9.67 12.97 -0.27
N ASP A 79 9.26 11.96 -1.03
CA ASP A 79 9.35 11.88 -2.49
C ASP A 79 8.20 12.58 -3.22
N GLY A 80 7.20 13.09 -2.48
CA GLY A 80 6.01 13.73 -3.03
C GLY A 80 4.97 12.75 -3.58
N CYS A 81 5.27 11.45 -3.64
CA CYS A 81 4.37 10.39 -4.09
C CYS A 81 3.64 9.71 -2.94
N ARG A 82 3.95 10.07 -1.68
CA ARG A 82 3.30 9.56 -0.48
C ARG A 82 1.84 9.97 -0.39
N ARG A 83 1.09 9.33 0.51
CA ARG A 83 -0.30 9.77 0.79
C ARG A 83 -0.29 11.03 1.66
N LEU A 84 -1.46 11.65 1.74
CA LEU A 84 -1.77 12.58 2.83
C LEU A 84 -2.43 11.80 3.97
N ILE A 85 -2.38 12.37 5.16
CA ILE A 85 -3.07 11.90 6.35
C ILE A 85 -3.61 13.13 7.05
N ASN A 86 -4.93 13.30 7.08
CA ASN A 86 -5.58 14.50 7.64
C ASN A 86 -4.99 15.79 7.02
N ASP A 87 -4.95 15.84 5.69
CA ASP A 87 -4.37 16.92 4.88
C ASP A 87 -2.85 17.14 4.99
N GLU A 88 -2.14 16.41 5.86
CA GLU A 88 -0.70 16.54 6.05
C GLU A 88 0.10 15.50 5.24
N PRO A 89 1.29 15.84 4.70
CA PRO A 89 2.21 14.87 4.12
C PRO A 89 2.60 13.77 5.12
N GLU A 90 2.70 12.53 4.65
CA GLU A 90 3.08 11.39 5.50
C GLU A 90 4.44 11.57 6.20
N GLY A 91 5.38 12.27 5.57
CA GLY A 91 6.66 12.62 6.19
C GLY A 91 6.50 13.47 7.45
N GLU A 92 5.53 14.40 7.48
CA GLU A 92 5.30 15.27 8.64
C GLU A 92 4.63 14.54 9.79
N VAL A 93 3.62 13.72 9.49
CA VAL A 93 3.02 12.83 10.50
C VAL A 93 4.06 11.89 11.08
N THR A 94 4.94 11.33 10.23
CA THR A 94 6.05 10.48 10.69
C THR A 94 7.03 11.26 11.56
N ARG A 95 7.34 12.53 11.24
CA ARG A 95 8.21 13.40 12.03
C ARG A 95 7.72 13.57 13.47
N GLU A 96 6.42 13.73 13.67
CA GLU A 96 5.84 13.94 15.00
C GLU A 96 6.13 12.77 15.95
N ILE A 97 5.98 11.53 15.47
CA ILE A 97 6.17 10.32 16.30
C ILE A 97 7.64 10.03 16.54
N PHE A 98 8.46 10.28 15.53
CA PHE A 98 9.90 10.09 15.59
C PHE A 98 10.59 11.29 16.26
N SER A 99 9.86 12.23 16.85
CA SER A 99 10.40 13.43 17.52
C SER A 99 11.41 13.13 18.63
N LYS A 100 11.36 11.93 19.22
CA LYS A 100 12.33 11.46 20.23
C LYS A 100 13.53 10.72 19.64
N LEU A 101 13.48 10.35 18.36
CA LEU A 101 14.54 9.65 17.64
C LEU A 101 15.42 10.69 16.92
N ASN A 102 16.67 10.32 16.65
CA ASN A 102 17.49 11.05 15.68
C ASN A 102 16.94 10.76 14.27
N PHE A 103 15.98 11.59 13.87
CA PHE A 103 15.15 11.40 12.69
C PHE A 103 15.21 12.60 11.74
N LYS A 104 15.24 12.33 10.43
CA LYS A 104 15.24 13.37 9.41
C LYS A 104 14.27 13.05 8.25
N VAL A 105 13.44 14.02 7.89
CA VAL A 105 12.71 13.98 6.61
C VAL A 105 13.62 14.54 5.51
N LEU A 106 13.78 13.77 4.44
CA LEU A 106 14.54 14.12 3.24
C LEU A 106 13.56 14.59 2.17
N GLU A 107 13.42 15.90 2.03
CA GLU A 107 12.58 16.53 1.01
C GLU A 107 13.24 16.38 -0.37
N VAL A 108 12.73 15.47 -1.20
CA VAL A 108 13.31 15.16 -2.53
C VAL A 108 12.28 15.13 -3.66
N ARG A 109 11.09 15.67 -3.42
CA ARG A 109 10.01 15.81 -4.42
C ARG A 109 10.53 16.28 -5.78
N ASP A 110 11.31 17.36 -5.81
CA ASP A 110 11.82 17.98 -7.03
C ASP A 110 12.86 17.13 -7.78
N GLU A 111 13.43 16.12 -7.12
CA GLU A 111 14.32 15.13 -7.74
C GLU A 111 13.54 13.90 -8.26
N ILE A 112 12.42 13.53 -7.60
CA ILE A 112 11.68 12.28 -7.86
C ILE A 112 10.54 12.45 -8.87
N LEU A 113 9.76 13.53 -8.79
CA LEU A 113 8.57 13.70 -9.62
C LEU A 113 8.88 13.96 -11.11
N PRO A 114 9.83 14.83 -11.49
CA PRO A 114 10.02 15.18 -12.89
C PRO A 114 10.31 13.98 -13.82
N PRO A 115 11.13 12.98 -13.43
CA PRO A 115 11.34 11.77 -14.23
C PRO A 115 10.09 10.89 -14.45
N LEU A 116 9.04 11.05 -13.65
CA LEU A 116 7.80 10.27 -13.76
C LEU A 116 6.81 10.89 -14.74
N VAL A 117 6.89 12.20 -14.99
CA VAL A 117 5.93 12.93 -15.84
C VAL A 117 5.89 12.35 -17.25
N GLY A 118 4.68 12.02 -17.71
CA GLY A 118 4.44 11.44 -19.02
C GLY A 118 4.61 9.92 -19.11
N LEU A 119 5.10 9.25 -18.06
CA LEU A 119 5.13 7.78 -18.02
C LEU A 119 3.71 7.23 -17.85
N SER A 120 3.36 6.22 -18.63
CA SER A 120 2.03 5.57 -18.58
C SER A 120 2.08 4.15 -18.05
N ASP A 121 3.12 3.38 -18.39
CA ASP A 121 3.28 2.00 -17.96
C ASP A 121 3.63 1.90 -16.45
N GLY A 122 2.94 1.00 -15.74
CA GLY A 122 3.10 0.82 -14.30
C GLY A 122 4.48 0.31 -13.89
N GLU A 123 5.10 -0.57 -14.67
CA GLU A 123 6.43 -1.11 -14.39
C GLU A 123 7.53 -0.07 -14.69
N GLU A 124 7.39 0.72 -15.75
CA GLU A 124 8.31 1.84 -16.04
C GLU A 124 8.28 2.89 -14.93
N LYS A 125 7.08 3.28 -14.46
CA LYS A 125 6.93 4.17 -13.29
C LYS A 125 7.59 3.58 -12.05
N ARG A 126 7.32 2.31 -11.75
CA ARG A 126 7.89 1.58 -10.60
C ARG A 126 9.41 1.56 -10.67
N LYS A 127 9.98 1.18 -11.80
CA LYS A 127 11.43 1.10 -12.02
C LYS A 127 12.09 2.47 -11.86
N THR A 128 11.48 3.50 -12.42
CA THR A 128 11.98 4.88 -12.34
C THR A 128 11.97 5.37 -10.89
N PHE A 129 10.87 5.18 -10.17
CA PHE A 129 10.75 5.54 -8.76
C PHE A 129 11.77 4.81 -7.89
N ILE A 130 11.86 3.48 -7.98
CA ILE A 130 12.79 2.67 -7.17
C ILE A 130 14.24 3.09 -7.45
N GLY A 131 14.60 3.29 -8.72
CA GLY A 131 15.94 3.70 -9.10
C GLY A 131 16.35 5.03 -8.47
N ASN A 132 15.44 6.01 -8.42
CA ASN A 132 15.72 7.30 -7.79
C ASN A 132 15.66 7.24 -6.26
N TYR A 133 14.72 6.50 -5.68
CA TYR A 133 14.64 6.26 -4.24
C TYR A 133 15.94 5.67 -3.70
N ARG A 134 16.50 4.67 -4.40
CA ARG A 134 17.78 4.05 -4.02
C ARG A 134 18.92 5.05 -4.03
N LYS A 135 19.04 5.88 -5.08
CA LYS A 135 20.09 6.92 -5.17
C LYS A 135 20.01 7.90 -4.00
N VAL A 136 18.81 8.31 -3.61
CA VAL A 136 18.60 9.21 -2.46
C VAL A 136 18.99 8.54 -1.15
N SER A 137 18.58 7.28 -0.97
CA SER A 137 18.92 6.46 0.21
C SER A 137 20.43 6.29 0.35
N ASP A 138 21.11 5.81 -0.70
CA ASP A 138 22.56 5.59 -0.72
C ASP A 138 23.33 6.90 -0.44
N ARG A 139 22.93 8.00 -1.08
CA ARG A 139 23.51 9.34 -0.83
C ARG A 139 23.36 9.73 0.64
N HIS A 140 22.24 9.45 1.28
CA HIS A 140 22.04 9.80 2.69
C HIS A 140 22.86 8.91 3.64
N ILE A 141 22.91 7.60 3.37
CA ILE A 141 23.72 6.62 4.12
C ILE A 141 25.19 7.06 4.14
N ASP A 142 25.72 7.45 2.97
CA ASP A 142 27.10 7.94 2.84
C ASP A 142 27.31 9.25 3.61
N LEU A 143 26.36 10.19 3.54
CA LEU A 143 26.43 11.49 4.23
C LEU A 143 26.47 11.35 5.76
N VAL A 144 25.71 10.41 6.33
CA VAL A 144 25.73 10.16 7.78
C VAL A 144 26.95 9.35 8.22
N GLY A 145 27.64 8.71 7.27
CA GLY A 145 28.76 7.81 7.50
C GLY A 145 28.31 6.55 8.25
N ALA A 146 27.18 5.97 7.86
CA ALA A 146 26.67 4.76 8.48
C ALA A 146 27.50 3.53 8.10
N SER A 147 27.70 2.64 9.05
CA SER A 147 28.35 1.34 8.81
C SER A 147 27.31 0.25 8.51
N TRP A 148 26.06 0.52 8.87
CA TRP A 148 24.94 -0.41 8.77
C TRP A 148 23.69 0.29 8.24
N ILE A 149 22.86 -0.45 7.52
CA ILE A 149 21.46 -0.10 7.27
C ILE A 149 20.53 -1.14 7.90
N ALA A 150 19.48 -0.66 8.56
CA ALA A 150 18.45 -1.48 9.15
C ALA A 150 17.16 -1.45 8.34
N ASP A 151 16.44 -2.57 8.35
CA ASP A 151 15.19 -2.75 7.64
C ASP A 151 14.16 -3.48 8.50
N GLY A 152 12.88 -3.19 8.23
CA GLY A 152 11.75 -3.75 8.96
C GLY A 152 11.29 -5.12 8.45
N THR A 153 12.07 -5.80 7.59
CA THR A 153 11.68 -7.07 6.95
C THR A 153 11.19 -8.11 7.96
N ILE A 154 10.07 -8.76 7.67
CA ILE A 154 9.46 -9.80 8.51
C ILE A 154 9.49 -11.18 7.84
N ALA A 155 9.21 -12.26 8.58
CA ALA A 155 9.29 -13.63 8.05
C ALA A 155 8.43 -13.87 6.79
N PRO A 156 7.16 -13.39 6.71
CA PRO A 156 6.37 -13.48 5.48
C PRO A 156 7.04 -12.85 4.25
N ASP A 157 7.75 -11.74 4.43
CA ASP A 157 8.42 -11.01 3.34
C ASP A 157 9.57 -11.82 2.75
N ILE A 158 10.33 -12.48 3.61
CA ILE A 158 11.45 -13.34 3.24
C ILE A 158 10.93 -14.57 2.50
N ILE A 159 9.88 -15.22 3.02
CA ILE A 159 9.25 -16.39 2.38
C ILE A 159 8.69 -16.02 1.00
N GLU A 160 8.02 -14.87 0.87
CA GLU A 160 7.49 -14.39 -0.42
C GLU A 160 8.61 -14.09 -1.44
N THR A 161 9.75 -13.55 -0.97
CA THR A 161 10.88 -13.16 -1.83
C THR A 161 11.71 -14.37 -2.24
N GLU A 162 12.05 -15.26 -1.31
CA GLU A 162 12.83 -16.47 -1.57
C GLU A 162 12.00 -17.54 -2.31
N GLY A 163 10.68 -17.52 -2.15
CA GLY A 163 9.75 -18.34 -2.92
C GLY A 163 9.46 -17.83 -4.33
N GLY A 164 9.95 -16.65 -4.73
CA GLY A 164 9.77 -16.09 -6.08
C GLY A 164 8.39 -15.46 -6.35
N PHE A 165 7.58 -15.23 -5.32
CA PHE A 165 6.20 -14.73 -5.47
C PHE A 165 6.09 -13.20 -5.50
N LYS A 166 7.04 -12.48 -4.89
CA LYS A 166 7.16 -11.01 -5.01
C LYS A 166 8.62 -10.57 -5.00
N SER A 167 8.97 -9.65 -5.90
CA SER A 167 10.15 -8.80 -5.73
C SER A 167 9.86 -7.75 -4.65
N GLN A 168 10.09 -8.07 -3.38
CA GLN A 168 10.00 -7.04 -2.35
C GLN A 168 11.18 -6.09 -2.47
N HIS A 169 10.87 -4.79 -2.36
CA HIS A 169 11.81 -3.73 -2.68
C HIS A 169 13.01 -3.74 -1.74
N ASN A 170 12.90 -4.12 -0.48
CA ASN A 170 14.03 -3.92 0.44
C ASN A 170 14.91 -5.16 0.63
N VAL A 171 14.42 -6.37 0.36
CA VAL A 171 15.11 -7.65 0.66
C VAL A 171 16.25 -7.96 -0.33
N GLY A 172 16.24 -7.34 -1.51
CA GLY A 172 17.24 -7.55 -2.57
C GLY A 172 18.09 -6.33 -2.92
N TRP A 173 18.11 -5.27 -2.10
CA TRP A 173 18.96 -4.10 -2.36
C TRP A 173 20.39 -4.32 -1.85
N ASP A 174 21.32 -4.28 -2.80
CA ASP A 174 22.74 -4.25 -2.50
C ASP A 174 23.14 -2.84 -2.02
N TYR A 175 23.17 -2.63 -0.70
CA TYR A 175 23.71 -1.41 -0.09
C TYR A 175 25.24 -1.45 -0.03
N SER A 176 25.88 -0.28 -0.03
CA SER A 176 27.34 -0.17 0.18
C SER A 176 27.79 -0.57 1.60
N VAL A 177 26.84 -0.76 2.53
CA VAL A 177 27.04 -1.00 3.96
C VAL A 177 26.41 -2.32 4.40
N GLY A 178 26.75 -2.83 5.59
CA GLY A 178 26.15 -4.05 6.11
C GLY A 178 24.64 -3.89 6.35
N LYS A 179 23.83 -4.93 6.14
CA LYS A 179 22.38 -4.89 6.35
C LYS A 179 21.98 -5.66 7.61
N ILE A 180 21.11 -5.10 8.45
CA ILE A 180 20.51 -5.81 9.60
C ILE A 180 18.98 -5.84 9.50
N GLU A 181 18.39 -7.01 9.76
CA GLU A 181 16.94 -7.24 9.73
C GLU A 181 16.48 -7.78 11.10
N PRO A 182 16.24 -6.90 12.10
CA PRO A 182 15.94 -7.31 13.47
C PRO A 182 14.58 -8.00 13.65
N LEU A 183 13.64 -7.83 12.72
CA LEU A 183 12.29 -8.41 12.79
C LEU A 183 12.11 -9.66 11.92
N ALA A 184 13.19 -10.16 11.30
CA ALA A 184 13.17 -11.19 10.26
C ALA A 184 12.48 -12.51 10.66
N SER A 185 12.47 -12.85 11.94
CA SER A 185 11.83 -14.08 12.45
C SER A 185 10.34 -13.94 12.78
N LEU A 186 9.79 -12.72 12.75
CA LEU A 186 8.44 -12.45 13.25
C LEU A 186 7.39 -12.45 12.14
N ALA A 187 6.17 -12.86 12.49
CA ALA A 187 4.96 -12.62 11.72
C ALA A 187 4.25 -11.33 12.19
N LYS A 188 3.33 -10.80 11.38
CA LYS A 188 2.65 -9.52 11.62
C LYS A 188 2.00 -9.39 13.02
N PRO A 189 1.31 -10.42 13.57
CA PRO A 189 0.75 -10.33 14.92
C PRO A 189 1.82 -10.18 16.00
N GLN A 190 2.97 -10.85 15.85
CA GLN A 190 4.09 -10.77 16.81
C GLN A 190 4.77 -9.41 16.74
N VAL A 191 4.96 -8.87 15.52
CA VAL A 191 5.48 -7.51 15.33
C VAL A 191 4.61 -6.48 16.05
N ARG A 192 3.28 -6.57 15.94
CA ARG A 192 2.36 -5.69 16.69
C ARG A 192 2.54 -5.80 18.20
N LYS A 193 2.66 -7.01 18.75
CA LYS A 193 2.94 -7.23 20.19
C LYS A 193 4.27 -6.60 20.62
N VAL A 194 5.31 -6.65 19.78
CA VAL A 194 6.57 -5.93 20.03
C VAL A 194 6.31 -4.42 20.06
N GLY A 195 5.55 -3.90 19.10
CA GLY A 195 5.20 -2.48 19.08
C GLY A 195 4.45 -2.00 20.32
N GLU A 196 3.47 -2.78 20.79
CA GLU A 196 2.75 -2.53 22.05
C GLU A 196 3.70 -2.52 23.26
N TYR A 197 4.62 -3.49 23.35
CA TYR A 197 5.63 -3.54 24.40
C TYR A 197 6.63 -2.37 24.36
N LEU A 198 6.85 -1.79 23.18
CA LEU A 198 7.67 -0.58 22.99
C LEU A 198 6.91 0.72 23.26
N ASP A 199 5.66 0.65 23.74
CA ASP A 199 4.76 1.78 24.02
C ASP A 199 4.41 2.61 22.77
N LEU A 200 4.35 1.97 21.59
CA LEU A 200 3.90 2.64 20.36
C LEU A 200 2.38 2.86 20.35
N PRO A 201 1.91 4.01 19.83
CA PRO A 201 0.48 4.31 19.80
C PRO A 201 -0.29 3.35 18.87
N PRO A 202 -1.52 2.94 19.22
CA PRO A 202 -2.34 2.05 18.39
C PRO A 202 -2.61 2.56 16.96
N SER A 203 -2.66 3.89 16.78
CA SER A 203 -2.81 4.51 15.45
C SER A 203 -1.67 4.12 14.49
N PHE A 204 -0.50 3.75 15.01
CA PHE A 204 0.64 3.28 14.21
C PHE A 204 0.67 1.77 14.06
N THR A 205 0.46 1.01 15.13
CA THR A 205 0.54 -0.47 15.08
C THR A 205 -0.56 -1.09 14.21
N HIS A 206 -1.67 -0.38 14.03
CA HIS A 206 -2.82 -0.83 13.25
C HIS A 206 -3.00 -0.12 11.89
N ARG A 207 -2.08 0.80 11.56
CA ARG A 207 -2.09 1.58 10.32
C ARG A 207 -2.20 0.69 9.09
N ILE A 208 -2.97 1.11 8.10
CA ILE A 208 -3.06 0.36 6.84
C ILE A 208 -1.77 0.49 6.01
N PRO A 209 -1.39 -0.57 5.29
CA PRO A 209 -0.17 -0.57 4.49
C PRO A 209 -0.31 0.40 3.30
N CYS A 210 0.69 1.27 3.14
CA CYS A 210 0.93 2.03 1.91
C CYS A 210 1.88 1.22 1.02
N PRO A 211 1.60 1.06 -0.28
CA PRO A 211 2.47 0.32 -1.18
C PRO A 211 3.85 0.99 -1.33
N GLY A 212 4.88 0.22 -1.67
CA GLY A 212 6.25 0.72 -1.84
C GLY A 212 6.39 1.89 -2.82
N PRO A 213 5.85 1.80 -4.06
CA PRO A 213 5.76 2.93 -5.00
C PRO A 213 4.76 4.03 -4.60
N ALA A 214 4.20 3.97 -3.40
CA ALA A 214 3.20 4.89 -2.88
C ALA A 214 2.04 5.12 -3.86
N GLN A 215 1.65 6.38 -4.11
CA GLN A 215 0.48 6.72 -4.93
C GLN A 215 0.74 6.67 -6.45
N ILE A 216 1.97 6.36 -6.88
CA ILE A 216 2.32 6.31 -8.31
C ILE A 216 1.53 5.22 -9.03
N ILE A 217 1.42 4.04 -8.40
CA ILE A 217 0.65 2.90 -8.94
C ILE A 217 -0.87 3.06 -8.80
N ARG A 218 -1.31 4.15 -8.17
CA ARG A 218 -2.71 4.58 -8.06
C ARG A 218 -3.01 5.78 -8.99
N THR A 219 -2.01 6.20 -9.76
CA THR A 219 -2.11 7.19 -10.83
C THR A 219 -2.07 6.43 -12.15
N VAL A 220 -3.21 5.87 -12.55
CA VAL A 220 -3.36 4.96 -13.71
C VAL A 220 -3.15 5.72 -15.01
N GLY A 221 -2.54 5.12 -16.04
CA GLY A 221 -2.28 5.81 -17.31
C GLY A 221 -1.22 6.90 -17.17
N GLU A 222 -1.26 7.96 -17.97
CA GLU A 222 -0.19 8.98 -17.95
C GLU A 222 -0.05 9.65 -16.57
N PHE A 223 1.17 9.69 -16.04
CA PHE A 223 1.48 10.34 -14.78
C PHE A 223 1.59 11.86 -14.94
N THR A 224 0.82 12.58 -14.13
CA THR A 224 0.92 14.03 -13.94
C THR A 224 0.82 14.35 -12.45
N GLU A 225 1.43 15.46 -12.02
CA GLU A 225 1.33 15.89 -10.63
C GLU A 225 -0.10 16.24 -10.20
N GLU A 226 -0.91 16.77 -11.13
CA GLU A 226 -2.34 17.05 -10.89
C GLU A 226 -3.12 15.75 -10.61
N LYS A 227 -2.86 14.70 -11.41
CA LYS A 227 -3.51 13.40 -11.24
C LYS A 227 -3.08 12.72 -9.94
N LEU A 228 -1.79 12.76 -9.63
CA LEU A 228 -1.25 12.29 -8.35
C LEU A 228 -1.92 13.02 -7.18
N ARG A 229 -2.01 14.36 -7.25
CA ARG A 229 -2.65 15.16 -6.19
C ARG A 229 -4.12 14.80 -6.01
N THR A 230 -4.83 14.56 -7.11
CA THR A 230 -6.23 14.09 -7.09
C THR A 230 -6.35 12.76 -6.35
N GLY A 231 -5.47 11.79 -6.64
CA GLY A 231 -5.43 10.48 -5.96
C GLY A 231 -5.04 10.56 -4.48
N GLN A 232 -4.14 11.48 -4.12
CA GLN A 232 -3.73 11.74 -2.73
C GLN A 232 -4.89 12.30 -1.90
N LEU A 233 -5.58 13.32 -2.41
CA LEU A 233 -6.77 13.90 -1.77
C LEU A 233 -7.89 12.87 -1.63
N ALA A 234 -8.11 12.07 -2.67
CA ALA A 234 -9.08 10.98 -2.64
C ALA A 234 -8.73 9.93 -1.58
N SER A 235 -7.46 9.51 -1.51
CA SER A 235 -7.02 8.51 -0.54
C SER A 235 -7.22 8.99 0.89
N ASP A 236 -6.88 10.24 1.18
CA ASP A 236 -7.02 10.81 2.53
C ASP A 236 -8.48 10.82 3.01
N ILE A 237 -9.40 11.34 2.19
CA ILE A 237 -10.82 11.37 2.55
C ILE A 237 -11.43 9.95 2.65
N ILE A 238 -10.99 9.01 1.80
CA ILE A 238 -11.42 7.62 1.87
C ILE A 238 -10.93 6.97 3.17
N GLU A 239 -9.66 7.18 3.53
CA GLU A 239 -9.09 6.65 4.76
C GLU A 239 -9.88 7.14 5.98
N GLN A 240 -10.10 8.45 6.09
CA GLN A 240 -10.86 9.06 7.18
C GLN A 240 -12.30 8.54 7.27
N GLU A 241 -13.04 8.52 6.15
CA GLU A 241 -14.46 8.16 6.17
C GLU A 241 -14.71 6.67 6.39
N VAL A 242 -13.86 5.79 5.84
CA VAL A 242 -13.97 4.35 6.04
C VAL A 242 -13.64 3.98 7.48
N GLU A 243 -12.56 4.53 8.05
CA GLU A 243 -12.21 4.29 9.46
C GLU A 243 -13.31 4.81 10.40
N LYS A 244 -13.86 5.99 10.12
CA LYS A 244 -14.97 6.56 10.87
C LYS A 244 -16.21 5.65 10.82
N TYR A 245 -16.61 5.21 9.63
CA TYR A 245 -17.76 4.32 9.45
C TYR A 245 -17.62 3.03 10.25
N TYR A 246 -16.45 2.38 10.18
CA TYR A 246 -16.20 1.15 10.95
C TYR A 246 -16.16 1.41 12.46
N THR A 247 -15.56 2.51 12.89
CA THR A 247 -15.49 2.87 14.31
C THR A 247 -16.87 3.15 14.88
N GLU A 248 -17.72 3.88 14.17
CA GLU A 248 -19.10 4.17 14.59
C GLU A 248 -19.96 2.91 14.65
N LYS A 249 -19.80 1.98 13.70
CA LYS A 249 -20.61 0.75 13.59
C LYS A 249 -20.13 -0.38 14.50
N HIS A 250 -18.83 -0.46 14.78
CA HIS A 250 -18.20 -1.62 15.43
C HIS A 250 -17.29 -1.28 16.61
N GLY A 251 -17.11 0.00 16.94
CA GLY A 251 -16.22 0.45 18.03
C GLY A 251 -14.72 0.39 17.70
N ARG A 252 -14.35 0.08 16.45
CA ARG A 252 -12.96 -0.06 15.97
C ARG A 252 -12.88 0.17 14.46
N PRO A 253 -11.73 0.62 13.93
CA PRO A 253 -11.60 1.00 12.51
C PRO A 253 -11.53 -0.20 11.53
N TYR A 254 -11.49 -1.43 12.05
CA TYR A 254 -11.54 -2.65 11.26
C TYR A 254 -12.00 -3.84 12.12
N LEU A 255 -12.48 -4.88 11.44
CA LEU A 255 -12.77 -6.20 11.98
C LEU A 255 -11.64 -7.16 11.62
N TYR A 256 -11.36 -8.10 12.52
CA TYR A 256 -10.42 -9.20 12.28
C TYR A 256 -11.07 -10.49 12.74
N GLU A 257 -11.18 -11.45 11.83
CA GLU A 257 -11.74 -12.77 12.11
C GLU A 257 -10.60 -13.75 12.42
N GLU A 258 -10.40 -14.08 13.70
CA GLU A 258 -9.29 -14.90 14.18
C GLU A 258 -9.22 -16.29 13.51
N THR A 259 -10.36 -16.88 13.18
CA THR A 259 -10.43 -18.23 12.58
C THR A 259 -9.95 -18.25 11.14
N THR A 260 -10.30 -17.24 10.35
CA THR A 260 -10.01 -17.18 8.91
C THR A 260 -8.79 -16.30 8.59
N GLY A 261 -8.40 -15.42 9.51
CA GLY A 261 -7.39 -14.38 9.31
C GLY A 261 -7.86 -13.21 8.43
N ILE A 262 -9.16 -13.12 8.13
CA ILE A 262 -9.72 -12.04 7.30
C ILE A 262 -9.69 -10.73 8.09
N ARG A 263 -9.16 -9.68 7.46
CA ARG A 263 -9.30 -8.29 7.93
C ARG A 263 -10.28 -7.53 7.04
N THR A 264 -11.25 -6.85 7.66
CA THR A 264 -12.28 -6.06 6.97
C THR A 264 -12.42 -4.69 7.62
N PRO A 265 -12.05 -3.58 6.96
CA PRO A 265 -11.35 -3.53 5.68
C PRO A 265 -9.83 -3.79 5.85
N PHE A 266 -9.22 -4.46 4.87
CA PHE A 266 -7.79 -4.76 4.80
C PHE A 266 -6.98 -3.59 4.21
N GLN A 267 -7.43 -3.05 3.08
CA GLN A 267 -6.88 -1.86 2.42
C GLN A 267 -8.00 -1.05 1.80
N TYR A 268 -7.87 0.27 1.84
CA TYR A 268 -8.81 1.21 1.25
C TYR A 268 -8.07 2.49 0.83
N PHE A 269 -8.34 2.99 -0.37
CA PHE A 269 -7.61 4.09 -0.98
C PHE A 269 -8.33 4.65 -2.21
N GLY A 270 -7.89 5.82 -2.66
CA GLY A 270 -8.35 6.47 -3.89
C GLY A 270 -7.41 6.22 -5.05
N ILE A 271 -7.98 6.13 -6.25
CA ILE A 271 -7.28 6.01 -7.53
C ILE A 271 -7.76 7.13 -8.44
N ALA A 272 -6.85 7.80 -9.14
CA ALA A 272 -7.20 8.76 -10.19
C ALA A 272 -7.03 8.12 -11.57
N LEU A 273 -8.06 8.20 -12.40
CA LEU A 273 -8.09 7.63 -13.75
C LEU A 273 -8.41 8.69 -14.80
N ASP A 274 -8.08 8.40 -16.05
CA ASP A 274 -8.51 9.23 -17.17
C ASP A 274 -10.01 9.06 -17.41
N PRO A 275 -10.73 10.14 -17.76
CA PRO A 275 -12.20 10.13 -17.79
C PRO A 275 -12.79 9.49 -19.06
N ASN A 276 -11.97 9.27 -20.09
CA ASN A 276 -12.46 8.81 -21.39
C ASN A 276 -13.03 7.39 -21.27
N MET A 277 -14.24 7.23 -21.78
CA MET A 277 -14.95 5.96 -21.84
C MET A 277 -15.93 5.95 -23.00
N GLU A 278 -16.15 4.77 -23.58
CA GLU A 278 -17.11 4.54 -24.67
C GLU A 278 -18.19 3.54 -24.21
N PRO A 279 -19.43 3.60 -24.72
CA PRO A 279 -20.46 2.60 -24.39
C PRO A 279 -19.98 1.18 -24.66
N ASP A 280 -20.31 0.24 -23.76
CA ASP A 280 -19.97 -1.19 -23.88
C ASP A 280 -21.25 -2.03 -24.01
N PRO A 281 -21.70 -2.35 -25.25
CA PRO A 281 -22.90 -3.14 -25.48
C PRO A 281 -22.81 -4.58 -24.96
N ALA A 282 -21.60 -5.16 -24.93
CA ALA A 282 -21.42 -6.55 -24.51
C ALA A 282 -21.56 -6.68 -22.99
N LEU A 283 -20.94 -5.75 -22.24
CA LEU A 283 -21.13 -5.67 -20.80
C LEU A 283 -22.58 -5.29 -20.46
N LEU A 284 -23.22 -4.40 -21.23
CA LEU A 284 -24.61 -4.01 -21.02
C LEU A 284 -25.59 -5.19 -21.12
N ASP A 285 -25.45 -6.04 -22.16
CA ASP A 285 -26.29 -7.24 -22.31
C ASP A 285 -26.13 -8.19 -21.12
N LEU A 286 -24.91 -8.34 -20.61
CA LEU A 286 -24.63 -9.15 -19.44
C LEU A 286 -25.22 -8.53 -18.17
N ALA A 287 -24.96 -7.25 -17.92
CA ALA A 287 -25.44 -6.53 -16.75
C ALA A 287 -26.96 -6.51 -16.67
N ARG A 288 -27.67 -6.45 -17.81
CA ARG A 288 -29.14 -6.54 -17.84
C ARG A 288 -29.68 -7.89 -17.39
N LYS A 289 -28.95 -8.97 -17.64
CA LYS A 289 -29.32 -10.33 -17.23
C LYS A 289 -29.07 -10.55 -15.73
N THR A 290 -28.02 -9.93 -15.19
CA THR A 290 -27.60 -10.15 -13.79
C THR A 290 -28.19 -9.13 -12.82
N ILE A 291 -28.13 -7.83 -13.16
CA ILE A 291 -28.57 -6.72 -12.30
C ILE A 291 -30.02 -6.33 -12.61
N GLY A 292 -30.34 -6.08 -13.88
CA GLY A 292 -31.67 -5.66 -14.34
C GLY A 292 -31.63 -4.57 -15.42
N ALA A 293 -32.80 -4.04 -15.80
CA ALA A 293 -32.96 -3.17 -16.98
C ALA A 293 -32.32 -1.76 -16.86
N ASN A 294 -32.09 -1.28 -15.64
CA ASN A 294 -31.66 0.10 -15.34
C ASN A 294 -30.15 0.22 -15.14
N VAL A 295 -29.39 -0.21 -16.15
CA VAL A 295 -27.92 -0.16 -16.12
C VAL A 295 -27.39 0.47 -17.40
N GLU A 296 -26.37 1.32 -17.24
CA GLU A 296 -25.52 1.81 -18.33
C GLU A 296 -24.12 1.22 -18.13
N CYS A 297 -23.44 0.86 -19.23
CA CYS A 297 -22.11 0.24 -19.18
C CYS A 297 -21.18 0.91 -20.18
N PHE A 298 -19.95 1.14 -19.74
CA PHE A 298 -18.90 1.80 -20.52
C PHE A 298 -17.58 1.07 -20.35
N LYS A 299 -16.74 1.18 -21.37
CA LYS A 299 -15.36 0.72 -21.37
C LYS A 299 -14.45 1.94 -21.31
N MET A 300 -13.55 1.98 -20.33
CA MET A 300 -12.61 3.08 -20.17
C MET A 300 -11.35 2.87 -21.01
N ASP A 301 -10.69 3.97 -21.38
CA ASP A 301 -9.35 3.96 -21.98
C ASP A 301 -8.30 3.45 -20.97
N SER A 302 -8.54 3.69 -19.67
CA SER A 302 -7.66 3.26 -18.58
C SER A 302 -7.61 1.74 -18.49
N GLN A 303 -6.39 1.20 -18.58
CA GLN A 303 -6.12 -0.22 -18.41
C GLN A 303 -5.44 -0.47 -17.07
N THR A 304 -5.70 -1.63 -16.49
CA THR A 304 -5.15 -2.02 -15.18
C THR A 304 -4.59 -3.42 -15.22
N THR A 305 -3.68 -3.71 -14.31
CA THR A 305 -3.06 -5.03 -14.16
C THR A 305 -4.07 -6.12 -13.80
N VAL A 306 -3.78 -7.34 -14.27
CA VAL A 306 -4.61 -8.53 -14.09
C VAL A 306 -3.78 -9.69 -13.54
N VAL A 307 -4.36 -10.46 -12.63
CA VAL A 307 -3.84 -11.73 -12.13
C VAL A 307 -4.86 -12.82 -12.45
N PRO A 308 -4.67 -13.59 -13.54
CA PRO A 308 -5.67 -14.55 -14.01
C PRO A 308 -5.99 -15.65 -12.99
N GLU A 309 -4.99 -16.10 -12.25
CA GLU A 309 -5.10 -17.21 -11.29
C GLU A 309 -4.44 -16.86 -9.95
N GLU A 310 -4.99 -17.40 -8.86
CA GLU A 310 -4.47 -17.18 -7.52
C GLU A 310 -3.00 -17.62 -7.40
N GLY A 311 -2.17 -16.79 -6.74
CA GLY A 311 -0.76 -17.11 -6.50
C GLY A 311 0.14 -16.98 -7.73
N THR A 312 -0.40 -16.60 -8.88
CA THR A 312 0.40 -16.35 -10.09
C THR A 312 0.72 -14.86 -10.21
N ARG A 313 1.97 -14.52 -10.54
CA ARG A 313 2.33 -13.21 -11.09
C ARG A 313 2.90 -13.48 -12.48
N PRO A 314 2.24 -13.03 -13.56
CA PRO A 314 2.77 -13.27 -14.89
C PRO A 314 4.14 -12.57 -15.03
N GLU A 315 5.08 -13.19 -15.74
CA GLU A 315 6.42 -12.64 -15.97
C GLU A 315 6.36 -11.26 -16.65
N THR A 316 5.37 -11.08 -17.52
CA THR A 316 5.02 -9.80 -18.13
C THR A 316 3.66 -9.35 -17.59
N PRO A 317 3.51 -8.11 -17.10
CA PRO A 317 2.23 -7.59 -16.68
C PRO A 317 1.19 -7.71 -17.80
N ILE A 318 -0.01 -8.18 -17.43
CA ILE A 318 -1.15 -8.23 -18.33
C ILE A 318 -2.04 -7.05 -17.99
N TYR A 319 -2.25 -6.16 -18.96
CA TYR A 319 -3.16 -5.04 -18.82
C TYR A 319 -4.46 -5.33 -19.57
N LYS A 320 -5.59 -5.02 -18.93
CA LYS A 320 -6.92 -5.09 -19.54
C LYS A 320 -7.70 -3.81 -19.24
N PRO A 321 -8.64 -3.42 -20.12
CA PRO A 321 -9.49 -2.24 -19.93
C PRO A 321 -10.30 -2.31 -18.64
N THR A 322 -10.50 -1.15 -18.03
CA THR A 322 -11.41 -0.97 -16.89
C THR A 322 -12.83 -0.77 -17.40
N SER A 323 -13.79 -1.43 -16.76
CA SER A 323 -15.21 -1.26 -17.06
C SER A 323 -15.86 -0.31 -16.08
N TRP A 324 -16.85 0.45 -16.53
CA TRP A 324 -17.64 1.36 -15.71
C TRP A 324 -19.11 1.03 -15.87
N ILE A 325 -19.83 0.96 -14.75
CA ILE A 325 -21.27 0.76 -14.75
C ILE A 325 -21.95 1.84 -13.94
N LYS A 326 -23.15 2.22 -14.38
CA LYS A 326 -24.08 3.04 -13.62
C LYS A 326 -25.36 2.26 -13.44
N VAL A 327 -25.84 2.17 -12.21
CA VAL A 327 -27.04 1.43 -11.84
C VAL A 327 -28.02 2.42 -11.22
N ASP A 328 -29.24 2.51 -11.78
CA ASP A 328 -30.31 3.31 -11.16
C ASP A 328 -31.17 2.39 -10.27
N GLY A 329 -31.01 2.54 -8.95
CA GLY A 329 -31.71 1.77 -7.92
C GLY A 329 -30.79 1.32 -6.80
N ASP A 330 -31.33 0.54 -5.85
CA ASP A 330 -30.60 0.05 -4.68
C ASP A 330 -29.41 -0.85 -5.06
N ILE A 331 -28.33 -0.76 -4.28
CA ILE A 331 -27.13 -1.56 -4.48
C ILE A 331 -27.34 -2.98 -3.93
N ASP A 332 -27.37 -3.96 -4.84
CA ASP A 332 -27.36 -5.38 -4.51
C ASP A 332 -25.95 -5.98 -4.74
N TYR A 333 -25.18 -6.08 -3.66
CA TYR A 333 -23.81 -6.60 -3.70
C TYR A 333 -23.70 -8.04 -4.22
N ASP A 334 -24.73 -8.87 -4.05
CA ASP A 334 -24.69 -10.26 -4.52
C ASP A 334 -24.85 -10.30 -6.05
N LYS A 335 -25.73 -9.47 -6.62
CA LYS A 335 -25.84 -9.29 -8.07
C LYS A 335 -24.59 -8.66 -8.68
N LEU A 336 -24.02 -7.65 -8.02
CA LEU A 336 -22.77 -7.03 -8.48
C LEU A 336 -21.62 -8.04 -8.51
N ASN A 337 -21.51 -8.88 -7.47
CA ASN A 337 -20.52 -9.95 -7.45
C ASN A 337 -20.75 -10.98 -8.57
N ALA A 338 -22.01 -11.37 -8.82
CA ALA A 338 -22.34 -12.25 -9.93
C ALA A 338 -21.95 -11.64 -11.28
N LEU A 339 -22.18 -10.33 -11.48
CA LEU A 339 -21.75 -9.63 -12.69
C LEU A 339 -20.23 -9.70 -12.86
N CYS A 340 -19.44 -9.42 -11.82
CA CYS A 340 -17.98 -9.50 -11.88
C CYS A 340 -17.48 -10.89 -12.30
N VAL A 341 -18.07 -11.95 -11.74
CA VAL A 341 -17.72 -13.34 -12.09
C VAL A 341 -18.06 -13.64 -13.55
N GLU A 342 -19.26 -13.28 -14.00
CA GLU A 342 -19.68 -13.54 -15.37
C GLU A 342 -18.90 -12.69 -16.39
N ALA A 343 -18.61 -11.43 -16.07
CA ALA A 343 -17.88 -10.52 -16.93
C ALA A 343 -16.45 -11.00 -17.17
N TRP A 344 -15.80 -11.54 -16.13
CA TRP A 344 -14.50 -12.19 -16.30
C TRP A 344 -14.63 -13.46 -17.17
N SER A 345 -15.55 -14.35 -16.83
CA SER A 345 -15.70 -15.65 -17.51
C SER A 345 -16.10 -15.53 -18.98
N LYS A 346 -16.86 -14.50 -19.36
CA LYS A 346 -17.45 -14.38 -20.70
C LYS A 346 -16.81 -13.31 -21.56
N LEU A 347 -16.30 -12.24 -20.95
CA LEU A 347 -15.81 -11.05 -21.64
C LEU A 347 -14.34 -10.73 -21.30
N GLU A 348 -13.71 -11.50 -20.42
CA GLU A 348 -12.36 -11.23 -19.89
C GLU A 348 -12.21 -9.80 -19.33
N LEU A 349 -13.28 -9.28 -18.72
CA LEU A 349 -13.29 -7.97 -18.08
C LEU A 349 -12.97 -8.14 -16.58
N PRO A 350 -11.77 -7.76 -16.13
CA PRO A 350 -11.32 -8.10 -14.78
C PRO A 350 -11.77 -7.09 -13.74
N ARG A 351 -12.01 -5.84 -14.16
CA ARG A 351 -12.28 -4.72 -13.26
C ARG A 351 -13.53 -3.96 -13.68
N ILE A 352 -14.46 -3.78 -12.74
CA ILE A 352 -15.72 -3.07 -12.91
C ILE A 352 -15.85 -2.02 -11.79
N LEU A 353 -16.10 -0.77 -12.19
CA LEU A 353 -16.29 0.37 -11.31
C LEU A 353 -17.76 0.78 -11.31
N LEU A 354 -18.38 0.86 -10.14
CA LEU A 354 -19.75 1.32 -9.94
C LEU A 354 -19.78 2.83 -9.72
N GLU A 355 -20.45 3.58 -10.59
CA GLU A 355 -20.63 5.03 -10.43
C GLU A 355 -21.37 5.35 -9.13
N LEU A 356 -20.80 6.25 -8.33
CA LEU A 356 -21.42 6.80 -7.12
C LEU A 356 -22.01 8.18 -7.40
N CYS A 357 -21.28 9.03 -8.11
CA CYS A 357 -21.79 10.34 -8.49
C CYS A 357 -21.04 10.92 -9.69
N ALA A 358 -21.73 11.75 -10.44
CA ALA A 358 -21.15 12.72 -11.36
C ALA A 358 -21.15 14.10 -10.71
N ASN A 359 -20.15 14.91 -11.04
CA ASN A 359 -20.00 16.28 -10.53
C ASN A 359 -20.35 17.28 -11.63
N ASP A 360 -21.32 18.15 -11.36
CA ASP A 360 -21.79 19.16 -12.32
C ASP A 360 -20.80 20.32 -12.51
N ALA A 361 -19.88 20.53 -11.55
CA ALA A 361 -18.87 21.60 -11.59
C ALA A 361 -17.47 21.06 -11.25
N PRO A 362 -16.88 20.22 -12.14
CA PRO A 362 -15.57 19.63 -11.89
C PRO A 362 -14.45 20.67 -11.94
N LYS A 363 -13.45 20.51 -11.08
CA LYS A 363 -12.21 21.31 -11.08
C LYS A 363 -11.04 20.60 -11.75
N THR A 364 -11.16 19.30 -11.97
CA THR A 364 -10.21 18.50 -12.77
C THR A 364 -10.97 17.63 -13.77
N ARG A 365 -10.28 17.22 -14.84
CA ARG A 365 -10.82 16.28 -15.82
C ARG A 365 -10.92 14.86 -15.28
N TYR A 366 -10.10 14.48 -14.30
CA TYR A 366 -9.96 13.10 -13.85
C TYR A 366 -11.22 12.58 -13.15
N VAL A 367 -11.40 11.26 -13.23
CA VAL A 367 -12.37 10.52 -12.40
C VAL A 367 -11.63 9.86 -11.24
N VAL A 368 -12.31 9.68 -10.12
CA VAL A 368 -11.75 9.01 -8.94
C VAL A 368 -12.47 7.70 -8.69
N CYS A 369 -11.71 6.67 -8.38
CA CYS A 369 -12.25 5.41 -7.89
C CYS A 369 -11.84 5.20 -6.43
N MET A 370 -12.80 4.84 -5.59
CA MET A 370 -12.56 4.31 -4.26
C MET A 370 -12.42 2.79 -4.35
N ARG A 371 -11.31 2.27 -3.80
CA ARG A 371 -11.13 0.83 -3.56
C ARG A 371 -11.19 0.60 -2.07
N ALA A 372 -11.97 -0.37 -1.61
CA ALA A 372 -11.94 -0.86 -0.23
C ALA A 372 -12.16 -2.37 -0.25
N ILE A 373 -11.20 -3.13 0.27
CA ILE A 373 -11.20 -4.59 0.19
C ILE A 373 -11.08 -5.25 1.56
N GLU A 374 -11.65 -6.44 1.69
CA GLU A 374 -11.28 -7.42 2.71
C GLU A 374 -10.38 -8.49 2.11
N SER A 375 -9.46 -9.03 2.92
CA SER A 375 -8.49 -10.01 2.42
C SER A 375 -7.87 -10.84 3.54
N VAL A 376 -7.45 -12.06 3.17
CA VAL A 376 -6.45 -12.86 3.89
C VAL A 376 -5.12 -12.71 3.16
N ALA A 377 -4.14 -12.09 3.82
CA ALA A 377 -2.75 -11.99 3.34
C ALA A 377 -2.60 -11.47 1.89
N ALA A 378 -3.50 -10.60 1.41
CA ALA A 378 -3.48 -10.02 0.06
C ALA A 378 -3.54 -11.05 -1.10
N LYS A 379 -3.87 -12.32 -0.85
CA LYS A 379 -3.98 -13.37 -1.88
C LYS A 379 -5.31 -13.31 -2.60
N LEU A 380 -6.39 -13.42 -1.82
CA LEU A 380 -7.77 -13.23 -2.26
C LEU A 380 -8.30 -11.91 -1.69
N ALA A 381 -9.02 -11.14 -2.50
CA ALA A 381 -9.64 -9.91 -2.03
C ALA A 381 -11.05 -9.74 -2.57
N ARG A 382 -11.96 -9.27 -1.72
CA ARG A 382 -13.34 -8.94 -2.06
C ARG A 382 -13.63 -7.48 -1.72
N PRO A 383 -14.48 -6.79 -2.49
CA PRO A 383 -14.96 -5.47 -2.12
C PRO A 383 -15.69 -5.53 -0.78
N VAL A 384 -15.45 -4.51 0.04
CA VAL A 384 -16.14 -4.33 1.30
C VAL A 384 -17.60 -3.93 1.05
N ARG A 385 -18.54 -4.53 1.80
CA ARG A 385 -19.95 -4.12 1.75
C ARG A 385 -20.18 -2.93 2.68
N ILE A 386 -20.21 -1.73 2.10
CA ILE A 386 -20.49 -0.48 2.80
C ILE A 386 -21.98 -0.16 2.61
N ASP A 387 -22.65 0.32 3.66
CA ASP A 387 -24.06 0.70 3.56
C ASP A 387 -24.23 1.76 2.45
N GLU A 388 -25.22 1.56 1.58
CA GLU A 388 -25.40 2.33 0.34
C GLU A 388 -25.40 3.85 0.58
N ALA A 389 -26.19 4.32 1.54
CA ALA A 389 -26.26 5.74 1.89
C ALA A 389 -24.89 6.31 2.29
N LYS A 390 -24.08 5.51 3.01
CA LYS A 390 -22.72 5.91 3.40
C LYS A 390 -21.77 5.90 2.22
N LEU A 391 -21.88 4.92 1.33
CA LEU A 391 -21.06 4.85 0.12
C LEU A 391 -21.27 6.08 -0.78
N PHE A 392 -22.52 6.49 -1.01
CA PHE A 392 -22.85 7.70 -1.76
C PHE A 392 -22.43 8.99 -1.04
N GLU A 393 -22.52 9.05 0.30
CA GLU A 393 -22.01 10.17 1.09
C GLU A 393 -20.50 10.34 0.88
N ILE A 394 -19.72 9.25 0.97
CA ILE A 394 -18.28 9.25 0.72
C ILE A 394 -17.98 9.69 -0.71
N GLY A 395 -18.73 9.18 -1.70
CA GLY A 395 -18.60 9.60 -3.10
C GLY A 395 -18.72 11.11 -3.29
N LYS A 396 -19.73 11.73 -2.68
CA LYS A 396 -19.93 13.19 -2.73
C LYS A 396 -18.80 13.97 -2.04
N LYS A 397 -18.31 13.48 -0.90
CA LYS A 397 -17.16 14.07 -0.20
C LYS A 397 -15.90 14.01 -1.06
N ILE A 398 -15.62 12.87 -1.68
CA ILE A 398 -14.51 12.72 -2.63
C ILE A 398 -14.63 13.74 -3.76
N ALA A 399 -15.79 13.84 -4.41
CA ALA A 399 -16.00 14.77 -5.52
C ALA A 399 -15.74 16.23 -5.09
N ALA A 400 -16.23 16.63 -3.92
CA ALA A 400 -16.06 17.98 -3.39
C ALA A 400 -14.59 18.32 -3.05
N HIS A 401 -13.85 17.39 -2.44
CA HIS A 401 -12.47 17.61 -2.00
C HIS A 401 -11.46 17.52 -3.14
N THR A 402 -11.68 16.59 -4.07
CA THR A 402 -10.77 16.35 -5.20
C THR A 402 -11.08 17.24 -6.41
N GLY A 403 -12.34 17.65 -6.55
CA GLY A 403 -12.83 18.30 -7.76
C GLY A 403 -13.02 17.36 -8.95
N ALA A 404 -13.00 16.03 -8.73
CA ALA A 404 -13.16 15.02 -9.77
C ALA A 404 -14.48 15.17 -10.54
N SER A 405 -14.47 14.77 -11.81
CA SER A 405 -15.65 14.80 -12.69
C SER A 405 -16.66 13.72 -12.37
N ARG A 406 -16.19 12.56 -11.92
CA ARG A 406 -17.01 11.45 -11.43
C ARG A 406 -16.29 10.70 -10.33
N VAL A 407 -17.06 10.03 -9.49
CA VAL A 407 -16.54 9.13 -8.45
C VAL A 407 -17.20 7.77 -8.58
N ALA A 408 -16.40 6.72 -8.48
CA ALA A 408 -16.86 5.33 -8.52
C ALA A 408 -16.33 4.50 -7.35
N TYR A 409 -16.92 3.32 -7.14
CA TYR A 409 -16.48 2.29 -6.22
C TYR A 409 -16.06 1.03 -6.98
N ASP A 410 -14.88 0.48 -6.69
CA ASP A 410 -14.41 -0.75 -7.33
C ASP A 410 -15.03 -2.00 -6.68
N ILE A 411 -15.88 -2.68 -7.45
CA ILE A 411 -16.64 -3.87 -7.05
C ILE A 411 -15.98 -5.19 -7.49
N SER A 412 -14.74 -5.14 -7.94
CA SER A 412 -14.04 -6.28 -8.53
C SER A 412 -13.40 -7.19 -7.47
N ILE A 413 -13.34 -8.49 -7.72
CA ILE A 413 -12.66 -9.47 -6.86
C ILE A 413 -11.21 -9.72 -7.34
N LYS A 414 -10.34 -10.14 -6.42
CA LYS A 414 -9.01 -10.68 -6.75
C LYS A 414 -8.96 -12.18 -6.45
N PRO A 415 -8.57 -13.02 -7.42
CA PRO A 415 -8.47 -12.76 -8.86
C PRO A 415 -9.87 -12.49 -9.48
N PRO A 416 -9.98 -11.89 -10.69
CA PRO A 416 -8.90 -11.61 -11.65
C PRO A 416 -8.25 -10.23 -11.52
N ALA A 417 -8.89 -9.28 -10.84
CA ALA A 417 -8.29 -7.96 -10.63
C ALA A 417 -7.11 -8.06 -9.66
N THR A 418 -6.24 -7.06 -9.70
CA THR A 418 -5.24 -6.81 -8.66
C THR A 418 -5.81 -5.89 -7.57
N ILE A 419 -5.12 -5.84 -6.42
CA ILE A 419 -5.52 -4.91 -5.34
C ILE A 419 -5.28 -3.47 -5.80
N GLU A 420 -4.05 -3.17 -6.20
CA GLU A 420 -3.64 -1.92 -6.82
C GLU A 420 -4.07 -1.88 -8.29
N PHE A 421 -4.04 -0.71 -8.95
CA PHE A 421 -4.56 -0.58 -10.32
C PHE A 421 -3.45 -0.70 -11.37
N GLU A 422 -2.27 -0.11 -11.12
CA GLU A 422 -1.05 -0.12 -11.97
C GLU A 422 -1.24 0.22 -13.45
#